data_AF-A0A1V9U983-F1
#
_entry.id   AF-A0A1V9U983-F1
#
_cell.length_a   1.000
_cell.length_b   1.000
_cell.length_c   1.000
_cell.angle_alpha   90.00
_cell.angle_beta   90.00
_cell.angle_gamma   90.00
#
_symmetry.space_group_name_H-M   'P 1'
#
loop_
_entity.id
_entity.type
_entity.pdbx_description
1 polymer ?
#
loop_
_entity_poly.entity_id
_entity_poly.type
_entity_poly.pdbx_seq_one_letter_code
_entity_poly.pdbx_strand_id
1 'polypeptide(L)'
;MGWVDPWGWSCTPGKKTSYQAINRKDAFKQARQDAGIPASQLPYDVKKPFLDNGYGEYIVKKGHIVTTREYYFVNSKGERVIIQDHSYGHLKAEPHRGAEPHLNVRPLSNPRTGYLKGTHGHYNY
;
A
#
# COMPACT_ATOMS: atom_id res chain seq x y z
N MET A 1 19.19 5.24 12.40
CA MET A 1 19.10 3.92 13.03
C MET A 1 17.85 3.90 13.89
N GLY A 2 16.90 2.99 13.61
CA GLY A 2 15.69 2.82 14.42
C GLY A 2 15.95 1.80 15.53
N TRP A 3 15.28 1.97 16.67
CA TRP A 3 15.38 1.04 17.78
C TRP A 3 14.72 -0.30 17.39
N VAL A 4 15.43 -1.40 17.63
CA VAL A 4 14.95 -2.76 17.41
C VAL A 4 14.81 -3.37 18.79
N ASP A 5 13.62 -3.87 19.11
CA ASP A 5 13.39 -4.46 20.42
C ASP A 5 14.15 -5.80 20.58
N PRO A 6 14.28 -6.33 21.82
CA PRO A 6 15.01 -7.56 22.11
C PRO A 6 14.49 -8.81 21.38
N TRP A 7 13.34 -8.73 20.72
CA TRP A 7 12.72 -9.80 19.92
C TRP A 7 12.89 -9.58 18.41
N GLY A 8 13.61 -8.53 18.00
CA GLY A 8 13.94 -8.25 16.61
C GLY A 8 12.88 -7.42 15.87
N TRP A 9 11.88 -6.85 16.55
CA TRP A 9 10.91 -5.98 15.91
C TRP A 9 11.37 -4.52 15.90
N SER A 10 11.45 -3.94 14.69
CA SER A 10 11.67 -2.52 14.50
C SER A 10 10.35 -1.77 14.69
N CYS A 11 10.27 -0.92 15.72
CA CYS A 11 9.08 -0.08 15.99
C CYS A 11 8.85 1.01 14.93
N THR A 12 9.77 1.18 13.97
CA THR A 12 9.62 2.13 12.86
C THR A 12 9.12 1.43 11.58
N PRO A 13 8.03 1.89 10.96
CA PRO A 13 7.58 1.39 9.66
C PRO A 13 8.68 1.50 8.59
N GLY A 14 8.74 0.49 7.72
CA GLY A 14 9.79 0.36 6.71
C GLY A 14 9.28 -0.35 5.45
N LYS A 15 10.00 -0.18 4.33
CA LYS A 15 9.67 -0.83 3.04
C LYS A 15 9.51 -2.35 3.13
N LYS A 16 10.21 -2.99 4.07
CA LYS A 16 10.21 -4.45 4.25
C LYS A 16 9.30 -4.92 5.39
N THR A 17 8.61 -4.02 6.07
CA THR A 17 7.67 -4.37 7.15
C THR A 17 6.25 -4.36 6.61
N SER A 18 5.37 -5.08 7.29
CA SER A 18 3.94 -5.16 6.96
C SER A 18 3.11 -4.84 8.19
N TYR A 19 2.00 -4.13 8.02
CA TYR A 19 0.98 -3.91 9.04
C TYR A 19 -0.15 -4.91 8.83
N GLN A 20 -0.58 -5.60 9.88
CA GLN A 20 -1.67 -6.58 9.84
C GLN A 20 -2.91 -5.94 10.46
N ALA A 21 -3.82 -5.47 9.61
CA ALA A 21 -5.04 -4.82 10.06
C ALA A 21 -6.16 -5.84 10.31
N ILE A 22 -7.17 -5.44 11.08
CA ILE A 22 -8.36 -6.29 11.32
C ILE A 22 -9.23 -6.38 10.05
N ASN A 23 -9.23 -5.31 9.24
CA ASN A 23 -9.99 -5.24 7.99
C ASN A 23 -9.43 -4.13 7.09
N ARG A 24 -9.94 -4.06 5.85
CA ARG A 24 -9.53 -3.07 4.84
C ARG A 24 -9.61 -1.61 5.32
N LYS A 25 -10.65 -1.27 6.10
CA LYS A 25 -10.85 0.11 6.57
C LYS A 25 -9.77 0.50 7.58
N ASP A 26 -9.40 -0.44 8.44
CA ASP A 26 -8.33 -0.28 9.41
C ASP A 26 -6.95 -0.14 8.70
N ALA A 27 -6.65 -1.02 7.74
CA ALA A 27 -5.45 -0.91 6.90
C ALA A 27 -5.37 0.46 6.19
N PHE A 28 -6.49 0.91 5.61
CA PHE A 28 -6.54 2.19 4.90
C PHE A 28 -6.36 3.39 5.85
N LYS A 29 -6.91 3.33 7.06
CA LYS A 29 -6.74 4.36 8.08
C LYS A 29 -5.28 4.44 8.52
N GLN A 30 -4.65 3.31 8.83
CA GLN A 30 -3.25 3.28 9.25
C GLN A 30 -2.31 3.76 8.12
N ALA A 31 -2.54 3.32 6.89
CA ALA A 31 -1.77 3.78 5.72
C ALA A 31 -1.83 5.30 5.53
N ARG A 32 -3.01 5.91 5.72
CA ARG A 32 -3.16 7.37 5.67
C ARG A 32 -2.42 8.08 6.81
N GLN A 33 -2.51 7.55 8.02
CA GLN A 33 -1.85 8.11 9.19
C GLN A 33 -0.33 8.11 9.00
N ASP A 34 0.25 6.97 8.62
CA ASP A 34 1.70 6.83 8.40
C ASP A 34 2.20 7.70 7.24
N ALA A 35 1.37 7.87 6.20
CA ALA A 35 1.66 8.75 5.06
C ALA A 35 1.55 10.25 5.39
N GLY A 36 1.06 10.61 6.59
CA GLY A 36 0.81 12.00 6.99
C GLY A 36 -0.37 12.65 6.26
N ILE A 37 -1.35 11.86 5.81
CA ILE A 37 -2.55 12.35 5.12
C ILE A 37 -3.58 12.81 6.18
N PRO A 38 -4.05 14.07 6.14
CA PRO A 38 -5.07 14.54 7.08
C PRO A 38 -6.32 13.66 7.03
N ALA A 39 -6.87 13.27 8.18
CA ALA A 39 -7.99 12.33 8.25
C ALA A 39 -9.28 12.83 7.56
N SER A 40 -9.48 14.16 7.53
CA SER A 40 -10.59 14.83 6.85
C SER A 40 -10.42 14.97 5.35
N GLN A 41 -9.20 14.80 4.81
CA GLN A 41 -8.95 14.97 3.38
C GLN A 41 -9.64 13.85 2.59
N LEU A 42 -10.36 14.22 1.53
CA LEU A 42 -10.82 13.29 0.51
C LEU A 42 -9.74 13.15 -0.58
N PRO A 43 -9.61 11.99 -1.23
CA PRO A 43 -8.70 11.86 -2.36
C PRO A 43 -9.11 12.87 -3.44
N TYR A 44 -8.14 13.56 -4.04
CA TYR A 44 -8.43 14.49 -5.12
C TYR A 44 -8.65 13.77 -6.46
N ASP A 45 -8.24 12.50 -6.56
CA ASP A 45 -8.48 11.65 -7.71
C ASP A 45 -8.56 10.18 -7.29
N VAL A 46 -9.34 9.39 -8.04
CA VAL A 46 -9.48 7.94 -7.85
C VAL A 46 -9.45 7.25 -9.20
N LYS A 47 -8.44 6.40 -9.40
CA LYS A 47 -8.26 5.63 -10.64
C LYS A 47 -8.48 4.15 -10.40
N LYS A 48 -8.79 3.43 -11.48
CA LYS A 48 -8.95 1.96 -11.47
C LYS A 48 -8.07 1.30 -12.53
N PRO A 49 -6.74 1.33 -12.36
CA PRO A 49 -5.85 0.68 -13.32
C PRO A 49 -5.98 -0.84 -13.24
N PHE A 50 -5.50 -1.53 -14.27
CA PHE A 50 -5.40 -2.98 -14.26
C PHE A 50 -4.34 -3.44 -13.27
N LEU A 51 -4.64 -4.50 -12.53
CA LEU A 51 -3.71 -5.17 -11.63
C LEU A 51 -2.74 -6.00 -12.46
N ASP A 52 -1.45 -5.69 -12.36
CA ASP A 52 -0.40 -6.53 -12.93
C ASP A 52 0.17 -7.51 -11.91
N ASN A 53 0.81 -8.56 -12.40
CA ASN A 53 1.40 -9.63 -11.60
C ASN A 53 2.80 -9.30 -11.02
N GLY A 54 3.24 -8.05 -11.11
CA GLY A 54 4.59 -7.62 -10.76
C GLY A 54 5.60 -7.70 -11.92
N TYR A 55 5.28 -8.44 -12.99
CA TYR A 55 6.13 -8.63 -14.18
C TYR A 55 5.55 -7.96 -15.44
N GLY A 56 4.47 -7.18 -15.30
CA GLY A 56 3.84 -6.43 -16.40
C GLY A 56 2.68 -7.13 -17.09
N GLU A 57 2.36 -8.38 -16.72
CA GLU A 57 1.17 -9.07 -17.23
C GLU A 57 -0.03 -8.81 -16.31
N TYR A 58 -1.20 -8.58 -16.91
CA TYR A 58 -2.41 -8.35 -16.12
C TYR A 58 -2.95 -9.65 -15.51
N ILE A 59 -3.45 -9.55 -14.27
CA ILE A 59 -4.10 -10.66 -13.60
C ILE A 59 -5.51 -10.83 -14.19
N VAL A 60 -5.82 -12.02 -14.68
CA VAL A 60 -7.14 -12.38 -15.22
C VAL A 60 -7.84 -13.36 -14.27
N LYS A 61 -9.10 -13.08 -13.92
CA LYS A 61 -9.95 -13.96 -13.11
C LYS A 61 -11.29 -14.16 -13.78
N LYS A 62 -11.69 -15.42 -13.98
CA LYS A 62 -12.94 -15.79 -14.67
C LYS A 62 -13.11 -15.09 -16.03
N GLY A 63 -12.01 -14.91 -16.78
CA GLY A 63 -12.01 -14.25 -18.08
C GLY A 63 -11.97 -12.71 -18.06
N HIS A 64 -11.94 -12.07 -16.89
CA HIS A 64 -11.87 -10.60 -16.78
C HIS A 64 -10.56 -10.14 -16.15
N ILE A 65 -10.00 -9.05 -16.66
CA ILE A 65 -8.82 -8.39 -16.05
C ILE A 65 -9.23 -7.81 -14.70
N VAL A 66 -8.47 -8.15 -13.67
CA VAL A 66 -8.64 -7.61 -12.32
C VAL A 66 -8.17 -6.17 -12.31
N THR A 67 -8.97 -5.26 -11.76
CA THR A 67 -8.58 -3.86 -11.54
C THR A 67 -8.17 -3.63 -10.10
N THR A 68 -7.18 -2.77 -9.88
CA THR A 68 -6.88 -2.16 -8.58
C THR A 68 -7.69 -0.88 -8.42
N ARG A 69 -7.61 -0.27 -7.23
CA ARG A 69 -8.08 1.10 -7.02
C ARG A 69 -6.95 1.93 -6.45
N GLU A 70 -6.68 3.06 -7.08
CA GLU A 70 -5.67 4.00 -6.63
C GLU A 70 -6.33 5.27 -6.12
N TYR A 71 -5.93 5.71 -4.93
CA TYR A 71 -6.40 6.92 -4.29
C TYR A 71 -5.28 7.94 -4.21
N TYR A 72 -5.51 9.14 -4.71
CA TYR A 72 -4.50 10.17 -4.82
C TYR A 72 -4.71 11.26 -3.76
N PHE A 73 -3.67 11.56 -2.98
CA PHE A 73 -3.69 12.51 -1.86
C PHE A 73 -2.50 13.46 -1.89
N VAL A 74 -2.60 14.53 -1.09
CA VAL A 74 -1.47 15.41 -0.75
C VAL A 74 -1.29 15.34 0.76
N ASN A 75 -0.13 14.89 1.23
CA ASN A 75 0.13 14.78 2.66
C ASN A 75 0.39 16.15 3.32
N SER A 76 0.54 16.17 4.64
CA SER A 76 0.82 17.38 5.42
C SER A 76 2.15 18.08 5.07
N LYS A 77 3.04 17.41 4.34
CA LYS A 77 4.31 17.96 3.83
C LYS A 77 4.19 18.51 2.40
N GLY A 78 3.01 18.44 1.79
CA GLY A 78 2.77 18.83 0.39
C GLY A 78 3.17 17.78 -0.64
N GLU A 79 3.57 16.58 -0.23
CA GLU A 79 3.97 15.49 -1.12
C GLU A 79 2.74 14.79 -1.70
N ARG A 80 2.77 14.45 -2.99
CA ARG A 80 1.71 13.68 -3.65
C ARG A 80 1.89 12.19 -3.37
N VAL A 81 0.89 11.59 -2.74
CA VAL A 81 0.89 10.20 -2.28
C VAL A 81 -0.23 9.43 -2.97
N ILE A 82 0.07 8.18 -3.33
CA ILE A 82 -0.87 7.23 -3.88
C ILE A 82 -1.06 6.10 -2.87
N ILE A 83 -2.31 5.77 -2.57
CA ILE A 83 -2.65 4.51 -1.88
C ILE A 83 -3.24 3.57 -2.93
N GLN A 84 -2.54 2.48 -3.21
CA GLN A 84 -2.95 1.45 -4.15
C GLN A 84 -3.62 0.31 -3.39
N ASP A 85 -4.83 -0.05 -3.80
CA ASP A 85 -5.62 -1.12 -3.22
C ASP A 85 -5.53 -2.37 -4.09
N HIS A 86 -4.85 -3.38 -3.56
CA HIS A 86 -4.68 -4.69 -4.15
C HIS A 86 -5.52 -5.72 -3.39
N SER A 87 -6.83 -5.49 -3.29
CA SER A 87 -7.79 -6.42 -2.66
C SER A 87 -7.75 -7.86 -3.19
N TYR A 88 -7.11 -8.11 -4.33
CA TYR A 88 -6.92 -9.45 -4.89
C TYR A 88 -5.56 -10.09 -4.57
N GLY A 89 -4.61 -9.34 -4.01
CA GLY A 89 -3.24 -9.77 -3.82
C GLY A 89 -2.50 -10.11 -5.12
N HIS A 90 -1.33 -10.73 -5.00
CA HIS A 90 -0.51 -11.23 -6.11
C HIS A 90 -0.23 -12.72 -5.91
N LEU A 91 -0.80 -13.58 -6.75
CA LEU A 91 -0.67 -15.05 -6.64
C LEU A 91 0.77 -15.58 -6.65
N LYS A 92 1.73 -14.83 -7.22
CA LYS A 92 3.16 -15.19 -7.29
C LYS A 92 4.00 -14.57 -6.17
N ALA A 93 3.41 -13.80 -5.27
CA ALA A 93 4.13 -13.19 -4.17
C ALA A 93 4.22 -14.13 -2.96
N GLU A 94 5.24 -13.93 -2.14
CA GLU A 94 5.39 -14.61 -0.86
C GLU A 94 4.35 -14.09 0.17
N PRO A 95 3.97 -14.93 1.16
CA PRO A 95 3.11 -14.50 2.26
C PRO A 95 3.62 -13.22 2.94
N HIS A 96 2.71 -12.30 3.24
CA HIS A 96 2.93 -10.97 3.79
C HIS A 96 3.81 -10.03 2.95
N ARG A 97 4.12 -10.43 1.72
CA ARG A 97 4.89 -9.63 0.75
C ARG A 97 4.07 -9.31 -0.50
N GLY A 98 2.75 -9.31 -0.35
CA GLY A 98 1.80 -8.94 -1.39
C GLY A 98 0.94 -10.08 -1.92
N ALA A 99 1.03 -11.29 -1.33
CA ALA A 99 0.19 -12.42 -1.71
C ALA A 99 -1.28 -12.22 -1.30
N GLU A 100 -1.47 -11.69 -0.10
CA GLU A 100 -2.76 -11.41 0.51
C GLU A 100 -3.36 -10.10 0.00
N PRO A 101 -4.67 -9.86 0.21
CA PRO A 101 -5.24 -8.53 0.06
C PRO A 101 -4.45 -7.49 0.88
N HIS A 102 -4.01 -6.43 0.21
CA HIS A 102 -3.18 -5.41 0.86
C HIS A 102 -3.32 -4.04 0.21
N LEU A 103 -2.86 -3.02 0.93
CA LEU A 103 -2.64 -1.68 0.40
C LEU A 103 -1.15 -1.37 0.34
N ASN A 104 -0.77 -0.59 -0.66
CA ASN A 104 0.57 -0.01 -0.79
C ASN A 104 0.49 1.52 -0.72
N VAL A 105 1.48 2.13 -0.09
CA VAL A 105 1.69 3.58 -0.11
C VAL A 105 2.88 3.92 -1.01
N ARG A 106 2.67 4.76 -2.01
CA ARG A 106 3.69 5.12 -3.03
C ARG A 106 3.77 6.63 -3.22
N PRO A 107 4.96 7.18 -3.51
CA PRO A 107 5.08 8.55 -4.02
C PRO A 107 4.61 8.62 -5.48
N LEU A 108 4.02 9.74 -5.89
CA LEU A 108 3.57 9.92 -7.29
C LEU A 108 4.72 9.80 -8.31
N SER A 109 5.94 10.15 -7.93
CA SER A 109 7.13 10.07 -8.80
C SER A 109 7.55 8.63 -9.12
N ASN A 110 7.15 7.65 -8.30
CA ASN A 110 7.43 6.24 -8.54
C ASN A 110 6.25 5.37 -8.03
N PRO A 111 5.15 5.29 -8.80
CA PRO A 111 3.94 4.58 -8.40
C PRO A 111 4.09 3.06 -8.39
N ARG A 112 5.11 2.49 -9.06
CA ARG A 112 5.27 1.03 -9.16
C ARG A 112 6.07 0.45 -7.99
N THR A 113 7.23 1.03 -7.69
CA THR A 113 8.21 0.43 -6.73
C THR A 113 8.65 1.40 -5.65
N GLY A 114 8.15 2.64 -5.70
CA GLY A 114 8.53 3.72 -4.82
C GLY A 114 8.17 3.44 -3.37
N TYR A 115 8.85 4.10 -2.46
CA TYR A 115 8.62 3.92 -1.04
C TYR A 115 8.50 5.28 -0.39
N LEU A 116 7.41 5.49 0.36
CA LEU A 116 7.24 6.69 1.15
C LEU A 116 7.83 6.45 2.55
N LYS A 117 8.83 7.25 2.93
CA LYS A 117 9.49 7.08 4.23
C LYS A 117 8.49 7.26 5.37
N GLY A 118 8.48 6.29 6.29
CA GLY A 118 7.56 6.29 7.44
C GLY A 118 6.32 5.43 7.23
N THR A 119 6.14 4.79 6.08
CA THR A 119 5.08 3.80 5.86
C THR A 119 5.61 2.37 5.89
N HIS A 120 4.69 1.41 6.05
CA HIS A 120 4.94 0.00 5.80
C HIS A 120 5.03 -0.27 4.29
N GLY A 121 5.67 -1.39 3.93
CA GLY A 121 5.69 -1.90 2.56
C GLY A 121 4.32 -2.41 2.13
N HIS A 122 3.61 -3.06 3.05
CA HIS A 122 2.27 -3.60 2.84
C HIS A 122 1.39 -3.33 4.06
N TYR A 123 0.12 -3.00 3.81
CA TYR A 123 -0.92 -2.94 4.83
C TYR A 123 -1.94 -4.04 4.51
N ASN A 124 -1.77 -5.20 5.13
CA ASN A 124 -2.58 -6.40 4.90
C ASN A 124 -3.89 -6.33 5.69
N TYR A 125 -4.91 -7.05 5.22
CA TYR A 125 -6.22 -7.15 5.86
C TYR A 125 -7.06 -8.33 5.38
#